data_AF-A0A8S9FSQ8-F1
#
_entry.id   AF-A0A8S9FSQ8-F1
#
_cell.length_a   1.000
_cell.length_b   1.000
_cell.length_c   1.000
_cell.angle_alpha   90.00
_cell.angle_beta   90.00
_cell.angle_gamma   90.00
#
_symmetry.space_group_name_H-M   'P 1'
#
loop_
_entity.id
_entity.type
_entity.pdbx_description
1 polymer ?
#
loop_
_entity_poly.entity_id
_entity_poly.type
_entity_poly.pdbx_seq_one_letter_code
_entity_poly.pdbx_strand_id
1 'polypeptide(L)'
;MTYARVGNAVSKEHQVLTLETGKLSWRMIECGVPHFPHSNSVCINGVLYYKAKLNGSCLTGDMMIMSFDVRSEKYSLIKVMEPFIDAVRHATTLVNYNGKLASIRESECSYFRRENTSFEMWVLNDLMVQAYLQTASDVGGGDVTGGVFLHCVGVTDSNEVVLANHSLDGPFYVFYYCLESETIRRVEIQGLGAFRGFRVYTFVDHVEDVKLLKGVLGL
;
A
#
# COMPACT_ATOMS: atom_id res chain seq x y z
N MET A 1 -4.10 -10.27 8.70
CA MET A 1 -3.69 -9.02 9.38
C MET A 1 -2.94 -9.41 10.63
N THR A 2 -1.65 -9.10 10.72
CA THR A 2 -0.84 -9.34 11.92
C THR A 2 -0.79 -8.07 12.77
N TYR A 3 -1.05 -8.18 14.06
CA TYR A 3 -0.98 -7.07 15.00
C TYR A 3 -0.19 -7.51 16.24
N ALA A 4 0.71 -6.66 16.73
CA ALA A 4 1.43 -6.90 17.97
C ALA A 4 0.54 -6.46 19.14
N ARG A 5 0.25 -7.38 20.08
CA ARG A 5 -0.47 -7.04 21.31
C ARG A 5 0.52 -6.40 22.28
N VAL A 6 0.27 -5.13 22.62
CA VAL A 6 0.93 -4.34 23.68
C VAL A 6 2.20 -3.58 23.26
N GLY A 7 2.03 -2.28 23.03
CA GLY A 7 3.13 -1.31 22.97
C GLY A 7 3.96 -1.33 21.69
N ASN A 8 4.75 -0.27 21.47
CA ASN A 8 5.73 -0.15 20.38
C ASN A 8 6.92 -1.11 20.57
N ALA A 9 6.66 -2.40 20.78
CA ALA A 9 7.67 -3.41 21.12
C ALA A 9 7.84 -4.43 20.00
N VAL A 10 9.10 -4.78 19.73
CA VAL A 10 9.49 -5.83 18.81
C VAL A 10 9.04 -7.18 19.38
N SER A 11 8.34 -7.98 18.56
CA SER A 11 7.81 -9.29 18.99
C SER A 11 8.20 -10.40 18.04
N LYS A 12 8.43 -11.60 18.59
CA LYS A 12 8.52 -12.84 17.83
C LYS A 12 7.15 -13.45 17.58
N GLU A 13 6.14 -13.13 18.37
CA GLU A 13 4.79 -13.67 18.22
C GLU A 13 3.85 -12.64 17.58
N HIS A 14 3.06 -13.09 16.61
CA HIS A 14 2.13 -12.26 15.87
C HIS A 14 0.72 -12.87 15.88
N GLN A 15 -0.30 -12.03 15.86
CA GLN A 15 -1.68 -12.50 15.79
C GLN A 15 -2.08 -12.85 14.36
N VAL A 16 -2.73 -13.99 14.16
CA VAL A 16 -3.37 -14.37 12.90
C VAL A 16 -4.84 -14.65 13.14
N LEU A 17 -5.66 -14.24 12.17
CA LEU A 17 -7.10 -14.49 12.17
C LEU A 17 -7.36 -15.72 11.31
N THR A 18 -7.86 -16.79 11.92
CA THR A 18 -8.27 -18.00 11.22
C THR A 18 -9.68 -17.84 10.66
N LEU A 19 -9.87 -18.19 9.39
CA LEU A 19 -11.16 -18.20 8.69
C LEU A 19 -11.70 -19.64 8.54
N GLU A 20 -11.73 -20.41 9.62
CA GLU A 20 -12.35 -21.75 9.61
C GLU A 20 -13.87 -21.64 9.60
N THR A 21 -14.54 -22.37 8.70
CA THR A 21 -16.00 -22.58 8.55
C THR A 21 -16.92 -21.75 9.47
N GLY A 22 -16.85 -20.42 9.34
CA GLY A 22 -17.72 -19.45 10.03
C GLY A 22 -17.31 -19.02 11.45
N LYS A 23 -16.26 -19.57 12.06
CA LYS A 23 -15.78 -19.15 13.40
C LYS A 23 -14.47 -18.38 13.30
N LEU A 24 -14.58 -17.05 13.35
CA LEU A 24 -13.44 -16.16 13.46
C LEU A 24 -12.76 -16.34 14.82
N SER A 25 -11.48 -16.69 14.81
CA SER A 25 -10.68 -16.78 16.03
C SER A 25 -9.28 -16.22 15.80
N TRP A 26 -8.82 -15.43 16.76
CA TRP A 26 -7.46 -14.93 16.80
C TRP A 26 -6.59 -15.91 17.57
N ARG A 27 -5.42 -16.21 17.03
CA ARG A 27 -4.39 -16.99 17.73
C ARG A 27 -3.01 -16.43 17.46
N MET A 28 -2.08 -16.78 18.34
CA MET A 28 -0.68 -16.42 18.18
C MET A 28 0.02 -17.42 17.26
N ILE A 29 0.96 -16.91 16.47
CA ILE A 29 1.91 -17.71 15.72
C ILE A 29 3.31 -17.14 15.91
N GLU A 30 4.29 -18.01 16.01
CA GLU A 30 5.69 -17.62 16.20
C GLU A 30 6.35 -17.31 14.85
N CYS A 31 7.01 -16.16 14.80
CA CYS A 31 7.97 -15.76 13.78
C CYS A 31 9.37 -15.83 14.40
N GLY A 32 10.27 -16.56 13.76
CA GLY A 32 11.67 -16.66 14.21
C GLY A 32 12.45 -15.33 14.14
N VAL A 33 11.89 -14.31 13.49
CA VAL A 33 12.50 -12.98 13.36
C VAL A 33 11.72 -11.99 14.24
N PRO A 34 12.30 -11.49 15.33
CA PRO A 34 11.70 -10.42 16.12
C PRO A 34 11.49 -9.19 15.25
N HIS A 35 10.26 -8.70 15.16
CA HIS A 35 9.98 -7.48 14.41
C HIS A 35 8.72 -6.77 14.87
N PHE A 36 8.57 -5.54 14.40
CA PHE A 36 7.37 -4.73 14.54
C PHE A 36 6.71 -4.54 13.16
N PRO A 37 5.50 -5.08 12.92
CA PRO A 37 4.78 -4.85 11.67
C PRO A 37 4.46 -3.35 11.50
N HIS A 38 4.73 -2.80 10.33
CA HIS A 38 4.41 -1.43 9.97
C HIS A 38 3.14 -1.40 9.09
N SER A 39 2.46 -0.25 9.03
CA SER A 39 1.41 -0.04 8.04
C SER A 39 2.00 -0.17 6.63
N ASN A 40 1.19 -0.59 5.66
CA ASN A 40 1.57 -0.93 4.29
C ASN A 40 1.89 -2.42 4.07
N SER A 41 0.90 -3.12 3.54
CA SER A 41 0.95 -4.55 3.23
C SER A 41 0.16 -4.84 1.97
N VAL A 42 0.58 -5.87 1.24
CA VAL A 42 -0.12 -6.37 0.05
C VAL A 42 -0.16 -7.89 0.09
N CYS A 43 -1.29 -8.48 -0.30
CA CYS A 43 -1.42 -9.92 -0.44
C CYS A 43 -1.31 -10.28 -1.92
N ILE A 44 -0.35 -11.14 -2.27
CA ILE A 44 -0.11 -11.56 -3.65
C ILE A 44 -0.05 -13.09 -3.65
N ASN A 45 -0.94 -13.72 -4.41
CA ASN A 45 -0.98 -15.19 -4.58
C ASN A 45 -0.97 -15.98 -3.25
N GLY A 46 -1.68 -15.49 -2.23
CA GLY A 46 -1.76 -16.14 -0.91
C GLY A 46 -0.57 -15.88 0.01
N VAL A 47 0.34 -14.98 -0.37
CA VAL A 47 1.44 -14.52 0.47
C VAL A 47 1.20 -13.06 0.85
N LEU A 48 1.13 -12.79 2.16
CA LEU A 48 1.04 -11.44 2.70
C LEU A 48 2.45 -10.85 2.83
N TYR A 49 2.72 -9.79 2.08
CA TYR A 49 3.94 -9.00 2.19
C TYR A 49 3.65 -7.74 2.99
N TYR A 50 4.52 -7.39 3.93
CA TYR A 50 4.35 -6.20 4.75
C TYR A 50 5.70 -5.64 5.19
N LYS A 51 5.74 -4.34 5.41
CA LYS A 51 6.92 -3.69 5.98
C LYS A 51 7.02 -4.00 7.47
N ALA A 52 8.24 -4.15 7.96
CA ALA A 52 8.50 -4.36 9.36
C ALA A 52 9.79 -3.67 9.80
N LYS A 53 9.89 -3.37 11.10
CA LYS A 53 11.09 -2.84 11.74
C LYS A 53 11.76 -3.88 12.62
N LEU A 54 13.10 -3.94 12.58
CA LEU A 54 13.90 -4.83 13.43
C LEU A 54 14.04 -4.32 14.87
N ASN A 55 14.01 -3.01 15.07
CA ASN A 55 14.10 -2.35 16.37
C ASN A 55 12.98 -1.32 16.52
N GLY A 56 12.75 -0.84 17.74
CA GLY A 56 11.80 0.26 17.99
C GLY A 56 12.28 1.63 17.47
N SER A 57 13.37 1.69 16.70
CA SER A 57 13.94 2.93 16.20
C SER A 57 13.17 3.47 14.99
N CYS A 58 13.20 4.78 14.84
CA CYS A 58 12.60 5.49 13.72
C CYS A 58 13.60 5.77 12.58
N LEU A 59 14.81 5.19 12.64
CA LEU A 59 15.82 5.40 11.60
C LEU A 59 15.47 4.59 10.35
N THR A 60 15.70 5.20 9.19
CA THR A 60 15.28 4.69 7.88
C THR A 60 15.98 3.38 7.46
N GLY A 61 17.10 3.03 8.10
CA GLY A 61 17.89 1.83 7.81
C GLY A 61 17.38 0.54 8.45
N ASP A 62 16.39 0.59 9.35
CA ASP A 62 15.92 -0.57 10.11
C ASP A 62 14.67 -1.25 9.52
N MET A 63 14.30 -0.87 8.29
CA MET A 63 13.14 -1.41 7.58
C MET A 63 13.49 -2.67 6.79
N MET A 64 12.58 -3.64 6.85
CA MET A 64 12.61 -4.86 6.07
C MET A 64 11.23 -5.23 5.54
N ILE A 65 11.19 -6.14 4.57
CA ILE A 65 9.93 -6.76 4.14
C ILE A 65 9.87 -8.15 4.76
N MET A 66 8.77 -8.39 5.46
CA MET A 66 8.38 -9.71 5.90
C MET A 66 7.33 -10.25 4.95
N SER A 67 7.36 -11.56 4.73
CA SER A 67 6.31 -12.30 4.03
C SER A 67 5.72 -13.35 4.95
N PHE A 68 4.43 -13.58 4.81
CA PHE A 68 3.69 -14.61 5.51
C PHE A 68 2.85 -15.39 4.51
N ASP A 69 3.23 -16.65 4.26
CA ASP A 69 2.45 -17.57 3.43
C ASP A 69 1.20 -18.00 4.22
N VAL A 70 0.02 -17.67 3.72
CA VAL A 70 -1.25 -17.90 4.44
C VAL A 70 -1.61 -19.39 4.48
N ARG A 71 -1.15 -20.20 3.53
CA ARG A 71 -1.45 -21.64 3.47
C ARG A 71 -0.51 -22.44 4.36
N SER A 72 0.80 -22.17 4.29
CA SER A 72 1.80 -22.87 5.10
C SER A 72 2.01 -22.23 6.47
N GLU A 73 1.48 -21.02 6.68
CA GLU A 73 1.61 -20.18 7.87
C GLU A 73 3.06 -19.91 8.27
N LYS A 74 3.93 -19.76 7.27
CA LYS A 74 5.35 -19.54 7.47
C LYS A 74 5.73 -18.10 7.18
N TYR A 75 6.54 -17.56 8.10
CA TYR A 75 7.20 -16.28 7.91
C TYR A 75 8.52 -16.46 7.16
N SER A 76 8.79 -15.53 6.24
CA SER A 76 10.09 -15.40 5.60
C SER A 76 10.52 -13.94 5.57
N LEU A 77 11.79 -13.69 5.91
CA LEU A 77 12.43 -12.39 5.76
C LEU A 77 12.91 -12.24 4.32
N ILE A 78 12.49 -11.16 3.65
CA ILE A 78 13.00 -10.80 2.33
C ILE A 78 14.16 -9.86 2.53
N LYS A 79 15.36 -10.33 2.21
CA LYS A 79 16.57 -9.49 2.22
C LYS A 79 16.46 -8.49 1.08
N VAL A 80 16.43 -7.22 1.46
CA VAL A 80 16.41 -6.10 0.53
C VAL A 80 17.85 -5.67 0.30
N MET A 81 18.29 -5.70 -0.96
CA MET A 81 19.64 -5.34 -1.36
C MET A 81 19.60 -4.04 -2.17
N GLU A 82 20.70 -3.30 -2.21
CA GLU A 82 20.84 -2.14 -3.10
C GLU A 82 20.59 -2.54 -4.57
N PRO A 83 19.83 -1.76 -5.36
CA PRO A 83 19.27 -0.43 -5.07
C PRO A 83 17.86 -0.43 -4.42
N PHE A 84 17.31 -1.59 -4.04
CA PHE A 84 15.94 -1.72 -3.52
C PHE A 84 15.78 -1.23 -2.06
N ILE A 85 16.86 -0.79 -1.40
CA ILE A 85 16.80 -0.25 -0.02
C ILE A 85 15.89 0.99 0.05
N ASP A 86 15.95 1.88 -0.94
CA ASP A 86 15.06 3.04 -0.99
C ASP A 86 13.59 2.64 -1.14
N ALA A 87 13.33 1.50 -1.77
CA ALA A 87 11.99 0.97 -2.00
C ALA A 87 11.31 0.48 -0.71
N VAL A 88 12.04 0.26 0.40
CA VAL A 88 11.45 -0.15 1.70
C VAL A 88 11.31 0.98 2.70
N ARG A 89 11.61 2.22 2.30
CA ARG A 89 11.48 3.39 3.16
C ARG A 89 10.03 3.62 3.60
N HIS A 90 9.88 4.37 4.68
CA HIS A 90 8.58 4.69 5.27
C HIS A 90 7.56 5.25 4.27
N ALA A 91 8.00 6.09 3.33
CA ALA A 91 7.14 6.82 2.40
C ALA A 91 6.83 6.06 1.08
N THR A 92 7.03 4.74 1.04
CA THR A 92 6.70 3.94 -0.16
C THR A 92 5.45 3.07 0.05
N THR A 93 4.83 2.62 -1.04
CA THR A 93 3.70 1.69 -1.02
C THR A 93 4.05 0.37 -1.68
N LEU A 94 3.96 -0.73 -0.93
CA LEU A 94 4.01 -2.09 -1.48
C LEU A 94 2.73 -2.35 -2.27
N VAL A 95 2.88 -2.80 -3.51
CA VAL A 95 1.79 -3.04 -4.45
C VAL A 95 1.96 -4.38 -5.13
N ASN A 96 0.85 -4.92 -5.62
CA ASN A 96 0.83 -6.06 -6.51
C ASN A 96 0.95 -5.54 -7.94
N TYR A 97 2.03 -5.87 -8.62
CA TYR A 97 2.20 -5.55 -10.04
C TYR A 97 2.29 -6.85 -10.83
N ASN A 98 1.20 -7.25 -11.48
CA ASN A 98 1.11 -8.48 -12.26
C ASN A 98 1.59 -9.74 -11.52
N GLY A 99 1.20 -9.88 -10.25
CA GLY A 99 1.59 -11.01 -9.41
C GLY A 99 3.01 -10.92 -8.85
N LYS A 100 3.72 -9.81 -9.08
CA LYS A 100 5.04 -9.54 -8.52
C LYS A 100 4.93 -8.48 -7.42
N LEU A 101 5.74 -8.64 -6.38
CA LEU A 101 5.87 -7.63 -5.34
C LEU A 101 6.58 -6.42 -5.92
N ALA A 102 5.94 -5.26 -5.87
CA ALA A 102 6.55 -4.00 -6.23
C ALA A 102 6.40 -2.98 -5.11
N SER A 103 7.18 -1.90 -5.18
CA SER A 103 7.11 -0.78 -4.28
C SER A 103 7.12 0.50 -5.07
N ILE A 104 6.22 1.44 -4.73
CA ILE A 104 6.12 2.74 -5.38
C ILE A 104 6.57 3.81 -4.38
N ARG A 105 7.51 4.65 -4.79
CA ARG A 105 7.99 5.81 -4.05
C ARG A 105 7.72 7.07 -4.85
N GLU A 106 7.35 8.11 -4.13
CA GLU A 106 7.27 9.46 -4.65
C GLU A 106 8.66 10.10 -4.67
N SER A 107 9.05 10.68 -5.81
CA SER A 107 10.44 11.03 -6.09
C SER A 107 11.01 12.14 -5.20
N GLU A 108 10.22 13.15 -4.81
CA GLU A 108 10.76 14.41 -4.26
C GLU A 108 10.03 14.97 -3.03
N CYS A 109 8.77 14.64 -2.81
CA CYS A 109 7.99 15.07 -1.64
C CYS A 109 7.28 13.86 -1.05
N SER A 110 6.96 13.88 0.25
CA SER A 110 6.16 12.82 0.89
C SER A 110 4.67 12.84 0.44
N TYR A 111 4.43 13.43 -0.73
CA TYR A 111 3.15 13.61 -1.39
C TYR A 111 3.32 13.95 -2.88
N PHE A 112 2.47 13.35 -3.71
CA PHE A 112 2.28 13.71 -5.12
C PHE A 112 1.73 15.15 -5.20
N ARG A 113 2.34 16.06 -5.95
CA ARG A 113 1.79 17.41 -6.22
C ARG A 113 1.17 17.46 -7.61
N ARG A 114 -0.01 18.07 -7.74
CA ARG A 114 -0.74 18.24 -9.02
C ARG A 114 0.16 18.74 -10.16
N GLU A 115 1.01 19.71 -9.90
CA GLU A 115 1.74 20.45 -10.95
C GLU A 115 2.97 19.72 -11.49
N ASN A 116 3.59 18.84 -10.69
CA ASN A 116 4.70 18.00 -11.09
C ASN A 116 4.76 16.82 -10.12
N THR A 117 4.39 15.66 -10.63
CA THR A 117 4.52 14.43 -9.89
C THR A 117 5.47 13.54 -10.67
N SER A 118 6.40 12.87 -10.01
CA SER A 118 7.00 11.66 -10.56
C SER A 118 7.06 10.62 -9.47
N PHE A 119 7.00 9.36 -9.89
CA PHE A 119 7.18 8.27 -8.97
C PHE A 119 8.12 7.25 -9.59
N GLU A 120 8.77 6.54 -8.70
CA GLU A 120 9.67 5.45 -9.01
C GLU A 120 8.98 4.17 -8.53
N MET A 121 8.97 3.15 -9.36
CA MET A 121 8.46 1.83 -9.03
C MET A 121 9.60 0.83 -9.13
N TRP A 122 9.81 0.06 -8.06
CA TRP A 122 10.75 -1.05 -8.04
C TRP A 122 9.98 -2.34 -7.93
N VAL A 123 10.19 -3.24 -8.89
CA VAL A 123 9.65 -4.58 -8.86
C VAL A 123 10.74 -5.50 -8.29
N LEU A 124 10.40 -6.30 -7.27
CA LEU A 124 11.35 -7.19 -6.61
C LEU A 124 11.96 -8.16 -7.63
N ASN A 125 13.30 -8.21 -7.70
CA ASN A 125 14.11 -8.98 -8.65
C ASN A 125 14.07 -8.51 -10.13
N ASP A 126 13.41 -7.38 -10.42
CA ASP A 126 13.32 -6.79 -11.76
C ASP A 126 13.88 -5.36 -11.76
N LEU A 127 13.84 -4.70 -12.92
CA LEU A 127 14.35 -3.34 -13.11
C LEU A 127 13.42 -2.28 -12.48
N MET A 128 13.99 -1.09 -12.25
CA MET A 128 13.29 0.12 -11.84
C MET A 128 12.50 0.72 -13.02
N VAL A 129 11.26 1.11 -12.77
CA VAL A 129 10.43 1.92 -13.69
C VAL A 129 10.33 3.33 -13.11
N GLN A 130 10.68 4.34 -13.89
CA GLN A 130 10.48 5.74 -13.54
C GLN A 130 9.36 6.32 -14.40
N ALA A 131 8.40 6.97 -13.76
CA ALA A 131 7.24 7.57 -14.42
C ALA A 131 7.10 9.04 -14.06
N TYR A 132 6.80 9.86 -15.06
CA TYR A 132 6.57 11.29 -14.92
C TYR A 132 5.10 11.60 -15.17
N LEU A 133 4.50 12.32 -14.22
CA LEU A 133 3.11 12.77 -14.20
C LEU A 133 3.10 14.29 -14.33
N GLN A 134 2.91 14.79 -15.55
CA GLN A 134 2.63 16.20 -15.80
C GLN A 134 1.11 16.34 -15.98
N THR A 135 0.40 16.82 -14.96
CA THR A 135 -1.01 17.17 -15.18
C THR A 135 -1.05 18.49 -15.93
N ALA A 136 -1.70 18.50 -17.10
CA ALA A 136 -1.96 19.74 -17.81
C ALA A 136 -2.72 20.68 -16.86
N SER A 137 -2.18 21.88 -16.68
CA SER A 137 -2.77 22.98 -15.93
C SER A 137 -3.97 23.55 -16.69
N ASP A 138 -4.98 22.73 -16.97
CA ASP A 138 -6.24 23.15 -17.57
C ASP A 138 -7.38 22.31 -17.02
N VAL A 139 -8.14 22.91 -16.10
CA VAL A 139 -9.61 23.08 -16.12
C VAL A 139 -9.90 23.92 -14.87
N GLY A 140 -10.34 25.15 -15.10
CA GLY A 140 -10.43 26.21 -14.10
C GLY A 140 -11.45 26.01 -12.99
N GLY A 141 -11.33 26.88 -11.98
CA GLY A 141 -12.37 27.18 -11.00
C GLY A 141 -12.10 26.65 -9.61
N GLY A 142 -11.44 27.45 -8.77
CA GLY A 142 -11.40 27.27 -7.32
C GLY A 142 -9.98 27.33 -6.76
N ASP A 143 -9.66 28.49 -6.18
CA ASP A 143 -8.49 28.76 -5.35
C ASP A 143 -8.35 27.69 -4.25
N VAL A 144 -7.53 26.68 -4.51
CA VAL A 144 -6.95 25.82 -3.47
C VAL A 144 -5.45 25.99 -3.61
N THR A 145 -4.96 27.09 -3.05
CA THR A 145 -3.54 27.46 -2.90
C THR A 145 -2.75 26.52 -1.97
N GLY A 146 -3.32 25.38 -1.58
CA GLY A 146 -2.62 24.29 -0.91
C GLY A 146 -2.43 23.12 -1.89
N GLY A 147 -1.18 22.77 -2.20
CA GLY A 147 -0.88 21.60 -3.02
C GLY A 147 -1.61 20.37 -2.49
N VAL A 148 -2.39 19.70 -3.33
CA VAL A 148 -3.09 18.46 -2.94
C VAL A 148 -2.03 17.38 -2.77
N PHE A 149 -1.97 16.78 -1.58
CA PHE A 149 -1.05 15.69 -1.25
C PHE A 149 -1.72 14.37 -1.68
N LEU A 150 -1.32 13.75 -2.80
CA LEU A 150 -1.79 12.39 -3.11
C LEU A 150 -0.82 11.37 -2.54
N HIS A 151 -1.30 10.14 -2.41
CA HIS A 151 -0.53 8.96 -2.01
C HIS A 151 -0.89 7.79 -2.92
N CYS A 152 0.06 6.89 -3.15
CA CYS A 152 -0.20 5.64 -3.84
C CYS A 152 -1.03 4.71 -2.96
N VAL A 153 -2.21 4.35 -3.46
CA VAL A 153 -3.15 3.43 -2.82
C VAL A 153 -2.85 1.98 -3.24
N GLY A 154 -2.45 1.78 -4.49
CA GLY A 154 -2.24 0.46 -5.06
C GLY A 154 -2.11 0.51 -6.58
N VAL A 155 -2.10 -0.67 -7.18
CA VAL A 155 -2.13 -0.84 -8.64
C VAL A 155 -3.28 -1.79 -8.97
N THR A 156 -4.06 -1.45 -9.98
CA THR A 156 -5.17 -2.28 -10.45
C THR A 156 -4.67 -3.44 -11.33
N ASP A 157 -5.53 -4.43 -11.58
CA ASP A 157 -5.26 -5.51 -12.55
C ASP A 157 -5.03 -5.00 -13.98
N SER A 158 -5.46 -3.78 -14.30
CA SER A 158 -5.22 -3.09 -15.58
C SER A 158 -3.93 -2.25 -15.60
N ASN A 159 -3.01 -2.49 -14.67
CA ASN A 159 -1.75 -1.75 -14.53
C ASN A 159 -1.92 -0.23 -14.35
N GLU A 160 -3.02 0.20 -13.74
CA GLU A 160 -3.21 1.60 -13.37
C GLU A 160 -2.76 1.83 -11.91
N VAL A 161 -1.82 2.74 -11.70
CA VAL A 161 -1.46 3.23 -10.37
C VAL A 161 -2.58 4.13 -9.86
N VAL A 162 -3.13 3.79 -8.70
CA VAL A 162 -4.22 4.54 -8.08
C VAL A 162 -3.67 5.50 -7.04
N LEU A 163 -3.98 6.78 -7.19
CA LEU A 163 -3.55 7.85 -6.30
C LEU A 163 -4.76 8.55 -5.68
N ALA A 164 -4.70 8.81 -4.39
CA ALA A 164 -5.76 9.54 -3.67
C ALA A 164 -5.18 10.36 -2.52
N ASN A 165 -5.90 11.41 -2.12
CA ASN A 165 -5.59 12.14 -0.90
C ASN A 165 -6.12 11.36 0.32
N HIS A 166 -5.47 11.52 1.47
CA HIS A 166 -5.95 11.01 2.75
C HIS A 166 -6.86 11.98 3.50
N SER A 167 -6.90 13.26 3.11
CA SER A 167 -7.68 14.29 3.79
C SER A 167 -8.85 14.74 2.93
N LEU A 168 -9.99 14.93 3.58
CA LEU A 168 -11.19 15.46 2.97
C LEU A 168 -11.37 16.93 3.34
N ASP A 169 -10.78 17.82 2.53
CA ASP A 169 -10.82 19.28 2.74
C ASP A 169 -11.54 20.02 1.60
N GLY A 170 -12.17 19.28 0.69
CA GLY A 170 -12.85 19.76 -0.50
C GLY A 170 -13.41 18.59 -1.32
N PRO A 171 -13.70 18.79 -2.62
CA PRO A 171 -14.06 17.70 -3.50
C PRO A 171 -12.98 16.60 -3.48
N PHE A 172 -13.40 15.35 -3.32
CA PHE A 172 -12.49 14.21 -3.22
C PHE A 172 -12.26 13.62 -4.59
N TYR A 173 -10.99 13.47 -4.98
CA TYR A 173 -10.62 12.91 -6.26
C TYR A 173 -9.77 11.66 -6.10
N VAL A 174 -10.03 10.69 -6.98
CA VAL A 174 -9.16 9.54 -7.21
C VAL A 174 -8.55 9.69 -8.61
N PHE A 175 -7.25 9.45 -8.71
CA PHE A 175 -6.52 9.49 -9.95
C PHE A 175 -6.07 8.09 -10.32
N TYR A 176 -6.14 7.76 -11.60
CA TYR A 176 -5.64 6.52 -12.15
C TYR A 176 -4.62 6.86 -13.22
N TYR A 177 -3.40 6.39 -13.04
CA TYR A 177 -2.32 6.56 -13.99
C TYR A 177 -2.03 5.24 -14.68
N CYS A 178 -2.26 5.16 -15.98
CA CYS A 178 -1.93 3.97 -16.76
C CYS A 178 -0.42 3.95 -17.04
N LEU A 179 0.25 2.90 -16.57
CA LEU A 179 1.69 2.71 -16.79
C LEU A 179 2.05 2.49 -18.27
N GLU A 180 1.12 1.97 -19.07
CA GLU A 180 1.35 1.62 -20.48
C GLU A 180 1.26 2.84 -21.41
N SER A 181 0.22 3.66 -21.23
CA SER A 181 0.00 4.86 -22.05
C SER A 181 0.59 6.12 -21.45
N GLU A 182 1.08 6.05 -20.21
CA GLU A 182 1.57 7.19 -19.41
C GLU A 182 0.50 8.30 -19.26
N THR A 183 -0.78 7.94 -19.32
CA THR A 183 -1.89 8.88 -19.19
C THR A 183 -2.52 8.82 -17.81
N ILE A 184 -2.99 9.97 -17.32
CA ILE A 184 -3.73 10.09 -16.07
C ILE A 184 -5.19 10.46 -16.31
N ARG A 185 -6.10 9.78 -15.61
CA ARG A 185 -7.52 10.15 -15.51
C ARG A 185 -7.87 10.50 -14.06
N ARG A 186 -8.75 11.48 -13.90
CA ARG A 186 -9.26 11.96 -12.61
C ARG A 186 -10.75 11.67 -12.49
N VAL A 187 -11.16 11.13 -11.34
CA VAL A 187 -12.56 10.85 -11.00
C VAL A 187 -12.91 11.56 -9.71
N GLU A 188 -14.00 12.32 -9.69
CA GLU A 188 -14.53 12.92 -8.47
C GLU A 188 -15.47 11.94 -7.76
N ILE A 189 -15.26 11.73 -6.46
CA ILE A 189 -16.15 10.94 -5.62
C ILE A 189 -17.21 11.87 -5.03
N GLN A 190 -18.44 11.69 -5.51
CA GLN A 190 -19.61 12.48 -5.09
C GLN A 190 -20.14 12.04 -3.72
N GLY A 191 -20.92 12.91 -3.08
CA GLY A 191 -21.59 12.62 -1.81
C GLY A 191 -20.73 12.84 -0.55
N LEU A 192 -19.49 13.30 -0.72
CA LEU A 192 -18.57 13.56 0.40
C LEU A 192 -18.53 15.03 0.85
N GLY A 193 -19.24 15.94 0.17
CA GLY A 193 -19.10 17.39 0.37
C GLY A 193 -19.50 17.93 1.76
N ALA A 194 -20.25 17.15 2.56
CA ALA A 194 -20.63 17.53 3.92
C ALA A 194 -19.53 17.23 4.96
N PHE A 195 -18.57 16.37 4.63
CA PHE A 195 -17.52 15.93 5.54
C PHE A 195 -16.26 16.77 5.29
N ARG A 196 -15.70 17.37 6.35
CA ARG A 196 -14.46 18.16 6.30
C ARG A 196 -13.53 17.80 7.44
N GLY A 197 -12.22 17.79 7.20
CA GLY A 197 -11.20 17.45 8.20
C GLY A 197 -11.20 15.97 8.59
N PHE A 198 -11.89 15.11 7.82
CA PHE A 198 -11.89 13.67 8.03
C PHE A 198 -10.78 13.00 7.22
N ARG A 199 -10.22 11.93 7.79
CA ARG A 199 -9.27 11.07 7.08
C ARG A 199 -10.01 10.04 6.24
N VAL A 200 -9.63 9.91 4.98
CA VAL A 200 -10.16 8.93 4.04
C VAL A 200 -9.15 7.80 3.85
N TYR A 201 -9.65 6.58 3.94
CA TYR A 201 -8.90 5.36 3.66
C TYR A 201 -9.44 4.75 2.38
N THR A 202 -8.60 4.77 1.34
CA THR A 202 -8.91 4.21 0.03
C THR A 202 -8.27 2.83 -0.06
N PHE A 203 -8.98 1.87 -0.63
CA PHE A 203 -8.48 0.52 -0.88
C PHE A 203 -8.75 0.17 -2.33
N VAL A 204 -7.75 -0.37 -3.02
CA VAL A 204 -7.96 -1.06 -4.30
C VAL A 204 -8.51 -2.46 -4.02
N ASP A 205 -9.26 -3.01 -4.97
CA ASP A 205 -9.73 -4.41 -4.97
C ASP A 205 -10.50 -4.81 -3.71
N HIS A 206 -11.27 -3.88 -3.15
CA HIS A 206 -12.12 -4.15 -1.99
C HIS A 206 -13.21 -5.17 -2.36
N VAL A 207 -13.23 -6.28 -1.62
CA VAL A 207 -14.29 -7.30 -1.69
C VAL A 207 -15.21 -7.14 -0.49
N GLU A 208 -16.47 -6.76 -0.74
CA GLU A 208 -17.46 -6.49 0.32
C GLU A 208 -17.86 -7.76 1.10
N ASP A 209 -17.88 -8.93 0.46
CA ASP A 209 -18.24 -10.20 1.12
C ASP A 209 -17.34 -11.37 0.68
N VAL A 210 -16.54 -11.86 1.64
CA VAL A 210 -15.64 -13.02 1.49
C VAL A 210 -16.43 -14.32 1.35
N LYS A 211 -17.72 -14.37 1.71
CA LYS A 211 -18.57 -15.56 1.50
C LYS A 211 -18.74 -15.92 0.03
N LEU A 212 -18.61 -14.94 -0.87
CA LEU A 212 -18.67 -15.13 -2.31
C LEU A 212 -17.38 -15.76 -2.88
N LEU A 213 -16.27 -15.73 -2.15
CA LEU A 213 -15.00 -16.34 -2.56
C LEU A 213 -14.97 -17.88 -2.40
N LYS A 214 -15.97 -18.48 -1.75
CA LYS A 214 -16.09 -19.95 -1.64
C LYS A 214 -16.12 -20.63 -3.01
N GLY A 215 -16.81 -20.02 -3.99
CA GLY A 215 -16.87 -20.55 -5.36
C GLY A 215 -15.57 -20.42 -6.15
N VAL A 216 -14.68 -19.51 -5.77
CA VAL A 216 -13.41 -19.23 -6.46
C VAL A 216 -12.24 -20.00 -5.83
N LEU A 217 -12.32 -20.28 -4.53
CA LEU A 217 -11.28 -20.99 -3.77
C LEU A 217 -11.48 -22.53 -3.74
N GLY A 218 -12.55 -23.05 -4.33
CA GLY A 218 -12.83 -24.48 -4.35
C GLY A 218 -12.97 -25.08 -2.95
N LEU A 219 -13.64 -24.35 -2.04
CA LEU A 219 -13.99 -24.80 -0.69
C LEU A 219 -15.48 -25.12 -0.59
#